data_AF-A0A1V5UDV3-F1
#
_entry.id   AF-A0A1V5UDV3-F1
#
_cell.length_a   1.000
_cell.length_b   1.000
_cell.length_c   1.000
_cell.angle_alpha   90.00
_cell.angle_beta   90.00
_cell.angle_gamma   90.00
#
_symmetry.space_group_name_H-M   'P 1'
#
loop_
_entity.id
_entity.type
_entity.pdbx_description
1 polymer ?
#
loop_
_entity_poly.entity_id
_entity_poly.type
_entity_poly.pdbx_seq_one_letter_code
_entity_poly.pdbx_strand_id
1 'polypeptide(L)'
;MLISLSGSGYYAQLKKTFMIAKTRRLWYNAVMKVKDIIKRIEKDGWYLVTTKGSHRQYKHINKPGRVTISGNLNDDIAPGTLNSVMKQAQIKEVK
;
A
#
# COMPACT_ATOMS: atom_id res chain seq x y z
N MET A 1 -34.55 -24.92 -22.83
CA MET A 1 -33.16 -25.34 -22.58
C MET A 1 -32.36 -24.10 -22.23
N LEU A 2 -31.98 -23.98 -20.96
CA LEU A 2 -31.26 -22.84 -20.39
C LEU A 2 -29.82 -22.81 -20.94
N ILE A 3 -29.38 -21.71 -21.53
CA ILE A 3 -27.96 -21.51 -21.82
C ILE A 3 -27.39 -20.66 -20.67
N SER A 4 -26.67 -21.36 -19.81
CA SER A 4 -25.95 -20.88 -18.63
C SER A 4 -25.02 -19.71 -18.97
N LEU A 5 -25.18 -18.57 -18.30
CA LEU A 5 -24.23 -17.44 -18.34
C LEU A 5 -23.07 -17.73 -17.37
N SER A 6 -22.07 -18.49 -17.83
CA SER A 6 -20.78 -18.60 -17.13
C SER A 6 -19.89 -17.39 -17.47
N GLY A 7 -19.36 -16.75 -16.43
CA GLY A 7 -18.66 -15.49 -16.50
C GLY A 7 -17.29 -15.48 -17.20
N SER A 8 -16.61 -14.34 -16.98
CA SER A 8 -15.22 -13.98 -17.30
C SER A 8 -14.90 -13.36 -18.68
N GLY A 9 -15.73 -13.51 -19.72
CA GLY A 9 -15.44 -12.94 -21.05
C GLY A 9 -15.83 -11.45 -21.21
N TYR A 10 -17.03 -11.08 -20.78
CA TYR A 10 -17.58 -9.73 -20.98
C TYR A 10 -16.88 -8.65 -20.13
N TYR A 11 -16.38 -9.03 -18.96
CA TYR A 11 -15.55 -8.16 -18.12
C TYR A 11 -14.16 -7.87 -18.72
N ALA A 12 -13.65 -8.73 -19.62
CA ALA A 12 -12.37 -8.53 -20.28
C ALA A 12 -12.49 -7.59 -21.50
N GLN A 13 -13.61 -7.63 -22.22
CA GLN A 13 -13.85 -6.78 -23.39
C GLN A 13 -14.16 -5.32 -22.99
N LEU A 14 -14.95 -5.10 -21.93
CA LEU A 14 -15.30 -3.76 -21.43
C LEU A 14 -14.11 -3.01 -20.80
N LYS A 15 -13.06 -3.74 -20.37
CA LYS A 15 -11.80 -3.14 -19.93
C LYS A 15 -10.87 -2.75 -21.08
N LYS A 16 -11.12 -3.19 -22.32
CA LYS A 16 -10.24 -2.92 -23.46
C LYS A 16 -10.61 -1.62 -24.21
N THR A 17 -11.90 -1.26 -24.20
CA THR A 17 -12.41 -0.07 -24.90
C THR A 17 -12.37 1.20 -24.05
N PHE A 18 -12.37 1.07 -22.72
CA PHE A 18 -12.23 2.22 -21.79
C PHE A 18 -10.76 2.58 -21.50
N MET A 19 -9.84 2.26 -22.42
CA MET A 19 -8.37 2.37 -22.27
C MET A 19 -7.72 3.29 -23.32
N ILE A 20 -8.37 4.41 -23.68
CA ILE A 20 -7.87 5.32 -24.74
C ILE A 20 -7.88 6.82 -24.36
N ALA A 21 -7.99 7.18 -23.08
CA ALA A 21 -7.80 8.59 -22.65
C ALA A 21 -6.89 8.71 -21.42
N LYS A 22 -5.59 8.87 -21.70
CA LYS A 22 -4.60 9.60 -20.88
C LYS A 22 -4.10 9.04 -19.51
N THR A 23 -4.41 7.83 -19.06
CA THR A 23 -3.99 7.36 -17.71
C THR A 23 -3.42 5.93 -17.63
N ARG A 24 -2.48 5.55 -18.51
CA ARG A 24 -1.71 4.29 -18.37
C ARG A 24 -0.45 4.43 -17.51
N ARG A 25 -0.59 4.90 -16.27
CA ARG A 25 0.50 4.86 -15.25
C ARG A 25 -0.03 4.54 -13.85
N LEU A 26 -1.12 3.78 -13.74
CA LEU A 26 -1.80 3.57 -12.45
C LEU A 26 -2.18 2.12 -12.14
N TRP A 27 -2.18 1.20 -13.10
CA TRP A 27 -2.64 -0.18 -12.86
C TRP A 27 -1.53 -1.20 -12.53
N TYR A 28 -0.28 -0.74 -12.44
CA TYR A 28 0.88 -1.60 -12.11
C TYR A 28 1.87 -0.93 -11.14
N ASN A 29 1.40 -0.02 -10.28
CA ASN A 29 2.25 0.47 -9.18
C ASN A 29 2.04 -0.44 -7.97
N ALA A 30 2.83 -1.50 -7.96
CA ALA A 30 3.26 -2.28 -6.79
C ALA A 30 2.26 -2.31 -5.63
N VAL A 31 1.47 -3.38 -5.58
CA VAL A 31 0.74 -3.80 -4.40
C VAL A 31 1.77 -4.11 -3.29
N MET A 32 2.20 -3.08 -2.56
CA MET A 32 3.09 -3.23 -1.41
C MET A 32 2.26 -3.55 -0.18
N LYS A 33 2.65 -4.62 0.51
CA LYS A 33 1.99 -5.04 1.74
C LYS A 33 2.52 -4.24 2.92
N VAL A 34 1.68 -4.08 3.94
CA VAL A 34 2.03 -3.41 5.20
C VAL A 34 3.30 -4.00 5.83
N LYS A 35 3.46 -5.32 5.75
CA LYS A 35 4.67 -6.03 6.23
C LYS A 35 5.98 -5.52 5.61
N ASP A 36 5.97 -5.14 4.33
CA ASP A 36 7.18 -4.76 3.60
C ASP A 36 7.64 -3.36 4.02
N ILE A 37 6.67 -2.47 4.29
CA ILE A 37 6.92 -1.15 4.84
C ILE A 37 7.47 -1.24 6.26
N ILE A 38 6.88 -2.10 7.10
CA ILE A 38 7.35 -2.32 8.48
C ILE A 38 8.82 -2.76 8.47
N LYS A 39 9.16 -3.76 7.67
CA LYS A 39 10.57 -4.19 7.53
C LYS A 39 11.49 -3.07 7.07
N ARG A 40 11.00 -2.18 6.19
CA ARG A 40 11.79 -1.06 5.69
C ARG A 40 12.06 -0.01 6.77
N ILE A 41 11.05 0.35 7.56
CA ILE A 41 11.22 1.31 8.66
C ILE A 41 12.05 0.72 9.81
N GLU A 42 11.88 -0.57 10.12
CA GLU A 42 12.67 -1.25 11.14
C GLU A 42 14.16 -1.28 10.75
N LYS A 43 14.45 -1.52 9.47
CA LYS A 43 15.82 -1.42 8.94
C LYS A 43 16.40 -0.01 9.00
N ASP A 44 15.57 1.02 8.91
CA ASP A 44 15.98 2.42 9.08
C ASP A 44 16.23 2.78 10.56
N GLY A 45 15.86 1.91 11.51
CA GLY A 45 16.08 2.13 12.95
C GLY A 45 14.81 2.56 13.69
N TRP A 46 13.64 2.44 13.08
CA TRP A 46 12.36 2.65 13.76
C TRP A 46 12.01 1.42 14.60
N TYR A 47 11.66 1.63 15.87
CA TYR A 47 11.22 0.58 16.77
C TYR A 47 9.78 0.78 17.17
N LEU A 48 9.07 -0.33 17.39
CA LEU A 48 7.69 -0.33 17.84
C LEU A 48 7.62 0.12 19.30
N VAL A 49 6.83 1.14 19.59
CA VAL A 49 6.64 1.67 20.96
C VAL A 49 5.37 1.12 21.58
N THR A 50 4.27 1.19 20.84
CA THR A 50 2.97 0.75 21.34
C THR A 50 2.15 0.20 20.21
N THR A 51 1.37 -0.82 20.54
CA THR A 51 0.36 -1.39 19.66
C THR A 51 -0.97 -1.30 20.38
N LYS A 52 -1.96 -0.66 19.74
CA LYS A 52 -3.33 -0.61 20.24
C LYS A 52 -4.25 -1.12 19.14
N GLY A 53 -4.75 -2.34 19.30
CA GLY A 53 -5.53 -3.02 18.27
C GLY A 53 -4.73 -3.16 16.97
N SER A 54 -5.34 -2.75 15.84
CA SER A 54 -4.70 -2.80 14.51
C SER A 54 -3.77 -1.62 14.21
N HIS A 55 -3.52 -0.74 15.19
CA HIS A 55 -2.64 0.41 15.05
C HIS A 55 -1.31 0.18 15.76
N ARG A 56 -0.22 0.35 15.03
CA ARG A 56 1.16 0.24 15.51
C ARG A 56 1.82 1.60 15.44
N GLN A 57 2.43 2.04 16.54
CA GLN A 57 3.15 3.29 16.61
C GLN A 57 4.65 3.01 16.74
N TYR A 58 5.43 3.58 15.82
CA TYR A 58 6.87 3.45 15.77
C TYR A 58 7.54 4.77 16.13
N LYS A 59 8.69 4.68 16.80
CA LYS A 59 9.56 5.81 17.14
C LYS A 59 10.97 5.53 16.63
N HIS A 60 11.67 6.60 16.27
CA HIS A 60 13.08 6.54 15.93
C HIS A 60 13.90 7.16 17.06
N ILE A 61 15.11 6.67 17.29
CA ILE A 61 15.98 7.20 18.34
C ILE A 61 16.57 8.57 17.96
N ASN A 62 16.91 8.76 16.69
CA ASN A 62 17.59 9.95 16.17
C ASN A 62 16.67 10.91 15.39
N LYS A 63 15.48 10.47 14.96
CA LYS A 63 14.59 11.26 14.09
C LYS A 63 13.39 11.70 14.91
N PRO A 64 13.08 13.01 14.95
CA PRO A 64 11.92 13.49 15.66
C PRO A 64 10.65 13.12 14.90
N GLY A 65 9.72 12.46 15.56
CA GLY A 65 8.45 12.07 14.97
C GLY A 65 7.93 10.74 15.48
N ARG A 66 6.73 10.38 15.05
CA ARG A 66 6.10 9.09 15.31
C ARG A 66 5.43 8.63 14.02
N VAL A 67 5.72 7.40 13.63
CA VAL A 67 5.09 6.78 12.46
C VAL A 67 3.95 5.92 12.95
N THR A 68 2.75 6.16 12.45
CA THR A 68 1.58 5.33 12.77
C THR A 68 1.23 4.47 11.58
N ILE A 69 1.34 3.16 11.76
CA ILE A 69 0.94 2.17 10.75
C ILE A 69 -0.36 1.53 11.23
N SER A 70 -1.45 1.84 10.54
CA SER A 70 -2.75 1.21 10.70
C SER A 70 -2.93 0.09 9.68
N GLY A 71 -3.40 -1.07 10.13
CA GLY A 71 -3.80 -2.18 9.25
C GLY A 71 -3.17 -3.51 9.62
N ASN A 72 -3.66 -4.57 8.97
CA ASN A 72 -3.09 -5.90 9.13
C ASN A 72 -1.85 -6.06 8.26
N LEU A 73 -0.93 -6.91 8.69
CA LEU A 73 0.35 -7.15 8.00
C LEU A 73 0.18 -7.60 6.53
N ASN A 74 -0.94 -8.28 6.25
CA ASN A 74 -1.28 -8.83 4.95
C ASN A 74 -2.14 -7.91 4.08
N ASP A 75 -2.59 -6.78 4.63
CA ASP A 75 -3.39 -5.83 3.87
C ASP A 75 -2.50 -5.09 2.86
N ASP A 76 -3.10 -4.82 1.71
CA ASP A 76 -2.48 -4.05 0.65
C ASP A 76 -2.63 -2.56 0.97
N ILE A 77 -1.51 -1.85 1.01
CA ILE A 77 -1.51 -0.42 1.31
C ILE A 77 -1.73 0.36 0.01
N ALA A 78 -2.70 1.27 0.03
CA ALA A 78 -2.85 2.24 -1.03
C ALA A 78 -1.59 3.13 -1.12
N PRO A 79 -1.13 3.49 -2.33
CA PRO A 79 0.09 4.28 -2.52
C PRO A 79 0.04 5.65 -1.80
N GLY A 80 -1.15 6.22 -1.59
CA GLY A 80 -1.32 7.43 -0.79
C GLY A 80 -0.96 7.23 0.69
N THR A 81 -1.36 6.10 1.28
CA THR A 81 -1.04 5.75 2.67
C THR A 81 0.45 5.48 2.82
N LEU A 82 1.06 4.77 1.86
CA LEU A 82 2.49 4.53 1.82
C LEU A 82 3.28 5.85 1.81
N ASN A 83 2.91 6.77 0.93
CA ASN A 83 3.55 8.09 0.85
C ASN A 83 3.39 8.88 2.16
N SER A 84 2.24 8.78 2.82
CA SER A 84 2.04 9.42 4.13
C SER A 84 2.98 8.83 5.18
N VAL A 85 3.07 7.50 5.26
CA VAL A 85 3.97 6.78 6.18
C VAL A 85 5.44 7.13 5.90
N MET A 86 5.87 7.16 4.66
CA MET A 86 7.26 7.50 4.29
C MET A 86 7.61 8.96 4.59
N LYS A 87 6.66 9.88 4.35
CA LYS A 87 6.81 11.28 4.76
C LYS A 87 6.96 11.41 6.27
N GLN A 88 6.14 10.69 7.06
CA GLN A 88 6.26 10.65 8.52
C GLN A 88 7.57 10.03 8.98
N ALA A 89 8.04 8.98 8.30
CA ALA A 89 9.30 8.31 8.59
C ALA A 89 10.53 9.14 8.14
N GLN A 90 10.30 10.24 7.41
CA GLN A 90 11.34 11.06 6.77
C GLN A 90 12.30 10.22 5.92
N ILE A 91 11.82 9.11 5.37
CA ILE A 91 12.56 8.25 4.47
C ILE A 91 12.27 8.77 3.07
N LYS A 92 13.27 9.39 2.43
CA LYS A 92 13.14 9.77 1.02
C LYS A 92 13.12 8.50 0.19
N GLU A 93 12.05 8.29 -0.58
CA GLU A 93 12.12 7.35 -1.69
C GLU A 93 13.26 7.82 -2.60
N VAL A 94 14.30 7.01 -2.71
CA VAL A 94 15.33 7.20 -3.74
C VAL A 94 14.61 6.90 -5.05
N LYS A 95 14.26 7.97 -5.76
CA LYS A 95 13.54 7.95 -7.03
C LYS A 95 14.42 7.44 -8.16
#